data_AF-A0A4D6NN79-F1
#
_entry.id   AF-A0A4D6NN79-F1
#
_cell.length_a   1.000
_cell.length_b   1.000
_cell.length_c   1.000
_cell.angle_alpha   90.00
_cell.angle_beta   90.00
_cell.angle_gamma   90.00
#
_symmetry.space_group_name_H-M   'P 1'
#
loop_
_entity.id
_entity.type
_entity.pdbx_description
1 polymer ?
#
loop_
_entity_poly.entity_id
_entity_poly.type
_entity_poly.pdbx_seq_one_letter_code
_entity_poly.pdbx_strand_id
1 'polypeptide(L)'
;MGREDTCERVENALRECHRRIPAGPSRDSACRHLNQALAMCLVSSACPEESEAVRTLCSTAGTALKRRQCQQAQFSLSLCLSSHQQ
;
A
#
# COMPACT_ATOMS: atom_id res chain seq x y z
N MET A 1 -14.51 1.42 -14.66
CA MET A 1 -13.05 1.61 -14.62
C MET A 1 -12.59 0.99 -13.31
N GLY A 2 -12.00 -0.20 -13.40
CA GLY A 2 -11.71 -1.02 -12.23
C GLY A 2 -10.55 -0.44 -11.42
N ARG A 3 -10.45 -0.80 -10.14
CA ARG A 3 -9.27 -0.49 -9.31
C ARG A 3 -7.98 -1.07 -9.95
N GLU A 4 -8.09 -2.15 -10.71
CA GLU A 4 -7.00 -2.78 -11.47
C GLU A 4 -6.40 -1.84 -12.54
N ASP A 5 -7.25 -1.10 -13.29
CA ASP A 5 -6.81 -0.10 -14.28
C ASP A 5 -5.96 1.02 -13.65
N THR A 6 -6.12 1.23 -12.34
CA THR A 6 -5.40 2.27 -11.61
C THR A 6 -4.02 1.81 -11.15
N CYS A 7 -3.84 0.54 -10.80
CA CYS A 7 -2.55 0.02 -10.36
C CYS A 7 -1.56 -0.07 -11.53
N GLU A 8 -2.00 -0.54 -12.69
CA GLU A 8 -1.17 -0.63 -13.90
C GLU A 8 -0.64 0.75 -14.35
N ARG A 9 -1.47 1.80 -14.24
CA ARG A 9 -1.04 3.18 -14.55
C ARG A 9 0.07 3.65 -13.63
N VAL A 10 -0.03 3.38 -12.32
CA VAL A 10 1.01 3.74 -11.36
C VAL A 10 2.27 2.92 -11.58
N GLU A 11 2.13 1.63 -11.92
CA GLU A 11 3.25 0.76 -12.27
C GLU A 11 4.02 1.29 -13.49
N ASN A 12 3.32 1.68 -14.55
CA ASN A 12 3.92 2.26 -15.74
C ASN A 12 4.66 3.57 -15.44
N ALA A 13 4.07 4.44 -14.62
CA ALA A 13 4.73 5.67 -14.17
C ALA A 13 6.00 5.37 -13.34
N LEU A 14 5.95 4.36 -12.46
CA LEU A 14 7.10 3.93 -11.67
C LEU A 14 8.22 3.36 -12.55
N ARG A 15 7.87 2.52 -13.53
CA ARG A 15 8.82 1.97 -14.52
C ARG A 15 9.51 3.09 -15.29
N GLU A 16 8.78 4.10 -15.72
CA GLU A 16 9.35 5.28 -16.38
C GLU A 16 10.27 6.09 -15.46
N CYS A 17 9.91 6.24 -14.18
CA CYS A 17 10.78 6.88 -13.18
C CYS A 17 12.11 6.13 -13.02
N HIS A 18 12.06 4.80 -12.89
CA HIS A 18 13.25 3.94 -12.80
C HIS A 18 14.08 3.94 -14.08
N ARG A 19 13.46 4.14 -15.26
CA ARG A 19 14.18 4.27 -16.53
C ARG A 19 14.96 5.57 -16.62
N ARG A 20 14.42 6.67 -16.08
CA ARG A 20 15.05 8.00 -16.09
C ARG A 20 16.13 8.17 -15.03
N ILE A 21 15.99 7.48 -13.89
CA ILE A 21 16.84 7.68 -12.71
C ILE A 21 17.59 6.38 -12.41
N PRO A 22 18.92 6.36 -12.56
CA PRO A 22 19.75 5.19 -12.27
C PRO A 22 19.57 4.68 -10.83
N ALA A 23 19.78 3.38 -10.62
CA ALA A 23 19.66 2.77 -9.30
C ALA A 23 20.57 3.45 -8.26
N GLY A 24 20.06 3.65 -7.06
CA GLY A 24 20.76 4.29 -5.94
C GLY A 24 19.84 5.17 -5.09
N PRO A 25 20.36 5.81 -4.03
CA PRO A 25 19.56 6.58 -3.07
C PRO A 25 18.72 7.71 -3.69
N SER A 26 19.21 8.29 -4.79
CA SER A 26 18.49 9.33 -5.55
C SER A 26 17.22 8.79 -6.20
N ARG A 27 17.25 7.56 -6.72
CA ARG A 27 16.06 6.91 -7.30
C ARG A 27 15.04 6.60 -6.23
N ASP A 28 15.48 6.05 -5.10
CA ASP A 28 14.59 5.68 -4.00
C ASP A 28 13.84 6.90 -3.48
N SER A 29 14.53 8.04 -3.41
CA SER A 29 13.93 9.32 -3.01
C SER A 29 12.99 9.88 -4.08
N ALA A 30 13.44 9.94 -5.34
CA ALA A 30 12.66 10.54 -6.44
C ALA A 30 11.41 9.74 -6.82
N CYS A 31 11.50 8.40 -6.82
CA CYS A 31 10.41 7.50 -7.18
C CYS A 31 9.61 7.02 -5.95
N ARG A 32 9.91 7.50 -4.73
CA ARG A 32 9.29 7.06 -3.47
C ARG A 32 7.76 7.09 -3.51
N HIS A 33 7.20 8.18 -4.00
CA HIS A 33 5.74 8.39 -4.02
C HIS A 33 5.04 7.40 -4.96
N LEU A 34 5.66 7.06 -6.10
CA LEU A 34 5.14 6.06 -7.04
C LEU A 34 5.26 4.65 -6.46
N ASN A 35 6.38 4.32 -5.81
CA ASN A 35 6.54 3.05 -5.09
C ASN A 35 5.46 2.89 -4.01
N GLN A 36 5.25 3.92 -3.20
CA GLN A 36 4.24 3.92 -2.14
C GLN A 36 2.82 3.80 -2.71
N ALA A 37 2.51 4.56 -3.77
CA ALA A 37 1.21 4.50 -4.43
C ALA A 37 0.94 3.12 -5.04
N LEU A 38 1.92 2.51 -5.70
CA LEU A 38 1.77 1.17 -6.27
C LEU A 38 1.56 0.13 -5.17
N ALA A 39 2.36 0.17 -4.10
CA ALA A 39 2.21 -0.73 -2.96
C ALA A 39 0.80 -0.61 -2.34
N MET A 40 0.31 0.61 -2.11
CA MET A 40 -1.05 0.84 -1.59
C MET A 40 -2.12 0.31 -2.55
N CYS A 41 -1.94 0.49 -3.85
CA CYS A 41 -2.89 0.01 -4.86
C CYS A 41 -2.98 -1.51 -4.86
N LEU A 42 -1.83 -2.20 -4.91
CA LEU A 42 -1.75 -3.65 -4.88
C LEU A 42 -2.35 -4.24 -3.60
N VAL A 43 -2.00 -3.68 -2.44
CA VAL A 43 -2.56 -4.11 -1.14
C VAL A 43 -4.08 -3.91 -1.11
N SER A 44 -4.57 -2.77 -1.61
CA SER A 44 -6.01 -2.49 -1.64
C SER A 44 -6.77 -3.33 -2.66
N SER A 45 -6.09 -3.84 -3.68
CA SER A 45 -6.65 -4.76 -4.66
C SER A 45 -6.72 -6.19 -4.14
N ALA A 46 -5.69 -6.64 -3.41
CA ALA A 46 -5.64 -7.99 -2.86
C ALA A 46 -6.55 -8.13 -1.62
N CYS A 47 -6.48 -7.18 -0.69
CA CYS A 47 -7.17 -7.22 0.61
C CYS A 47 -8.01 -5.94 0.81
N PRO A 48 -9.12 -5.76 0.07
CA PRO A 48 -9.86 -4.50 0.03
C PRO A 48 -10.49 -4.13 1.37
N GLU A 49 -11.02 -5.10 2.11
CA GLU A 49 -11.70 -4.83 3.40
C GLU A 49 -10.70 -4.53 4.51
N GLU A 50 -9.62 -5.31 4.60
CA GLU A 50 -8.59 -5.15 5.62
C GLU A 50 -7.78 -3.87 5.39
N SER A 51 -7.49 -3.54 4.13
CA SER A 51 -6.80 -2.29 3.78
C SER A 51 -7.65 -1.05 4.11
N GLU A 52 -8.96 -1.11 3.87
CA GLU A 52 -9.92 -0.08 4.29
C GLU A 52 -9.94 0.05 5.82
N ALA A 53 -10.05 -1.07 6.54
CA ALA A 53 -10.08 -1.10 7.99
C ALA A 53 -8.82 -0.46 8.59
N VAL A 54 -7.63 -0.77 8.05
CA VAL A 54 -6.38 -0.12 8.47
C VAL A 54 -6.42 1.39 8.19
N ARG A 55 -6.88 1.82 7.01
CA ARG A 55 -6.97 3.25 6.67
C ARG A 55 -7.89 4.02 7.61
N THR A 56 -9.03 3.45 7.98
CA THR A 56 -9.98 4.07 8.91
C THR A 56 -9.45 4.07 10.34
N LEU A 57 -8.96 2.93 10.84
CA LEU A 57 -8.67 2.73 12.26
C LEU A 57 -7.28 3.24 12.69
N CYS A 58 -6.31 3.27 11.78
CA CYS A 58 -4.93 3.65 12.08
C CYS A 58 -4.60 5.12 11.76
N SER A 59 -5.55 5.90 11.25
CA SER A 59 -5.34 7.29 10.82
C SER A 59 -5.13 8.30 11.95
N THR A 60 -5.41 7.95 13.21
CA THR A 60 -5.33 8.89 14.34
C THR A 60 -4.65 8.28 15.56
N ALA A 61 -3.86 9.09 16.28
CA ALA A 61 -3.37 8.79 17.63
C ALA A 61 -4.54 8.82 18.63
N GLY A 62 -5.46 7.88 18.49
CA GLY A 62 -6.70 7.83 19.25
C GLY A 62 -6.53 7.28 20.66
N THR A 63 -7.67 6.97 21.28
CA THR A 63 -7.77 6.31 22.59
C THR A 63 -7.06 4.95 22.61
N ALA A 64 -6.84 4.39 23.80
CA ALA A 64 -6.30 3.03 23.93
C ALA A 64 -7.12 1.98 23.15
N LEU A 65 -8.45 2.17 23.08
CA LEU A 65 -9.33 1.34 22.28
C LEU A 65 -9.04 1.46 20.77
N LYS A 66 -8.94 2.69 20.23
CA LYS A 66 -8.60 2.91 18.81
C LYS A 66 -7.23 2.29 18.45
N ARG A 67 -6.25 2.36 19.35
CA ARG A 67 -4.94 1.71 19.14
C ARG A 67 -5.06 0.19 19.05
N ARG A 68 -5.84 -0.45 19.92
CA ARG A 68 -6.11 -1.90 19.85
C ARG A 68 -6.86 -2.28 18.56
N GLN A 69 -7.83 -1.47 18.14
CA GLN A 69 -8.55 -1.68 16.88
C GLN A 69 -7.63 -1.57 15.66
N CYS A 70 -6.73 -0.58 15.64
CA CYS A 70 -5.71 -0.47 14.59
C CYS A 70 -4.77 -1.69 14.58
N GLN A 71 -4.30 -2.15 15.75
CA GLN A 71 -3.45 -3.35 15.83
C GLN A 71 -4.17 -4.60 15.30
N GLN A 72 -5.45 -4.77 15.65
CA GLN A 72 -6.25 -5.88 15.13
C GLN A 72 -6.43 -5.79 13.61
N ALA A 73 -6.68 -4.60 13.06
CA ALA A 73 -6.81 -4.40 11.63
C ALA A 73 -5.50 -4.70 10.88
N GLN A 74 -4.35 -4.28 11.44
CA GLN A 74 -3.03 -4.62 10.90
C GLN A 74 -2.78 -6.13 10.89
N PHE A 75 -3.17 -6.83 11.96
CA PHE A 75 -3.06 -8.28 12.02
C PHE A 75 -3.93 -8.97 10.97
N SER A 76 -5.21 -8.57 10.84
CA SER A 76 -6.11 -9.10 9.80
C SER A 76 -5.55 -8.87 8.39
N LEU A 77 -5.02 -7.67 8.10
CA LEU A 77 -4.38 -7.38 6.81
C LEU A 77 -3.18 -8.29 6.55
N SER A 78 -2.35 -8.54 7.57
CA SER A 78 -1.22 -9.45 7.44
C SER A 78 -1.67 -10.87 7.10
N LEU A 79 -2.75 -11.37 7.72
CA LEU A 79 -3.28 -12.71 7.42
C LEU A 79 -3.79 -12.81 5.99
N CYS A 80 -4.53 -11.81 5.52
CA CYS A 80 -5.00 -11.77 4.13
C CYS A 80 -3.81 -11.73 3.16
N LEU A 81 -2.81 -10.88 3.38
CA LEU A 81 -1.63 -10.84 2.51
C LEU A 81 -0.85 -12.16 2.49
N SER A 82 -0.76 -12.86 3.64
CA SER A 82 -0.11 -14.16 3.73
C SER A 82 -0.87 -15.28 3.00
N SER A 83 -2.20 -15.22 2.88
CA SER A 83 -2.96 -16.23 2.13
C SER A 83 -2.73 -16.13 0.62
N HIS A 84 -2.41 -14.94 0.11
CA HIS A 84 -2.05 -14.71 -1.30
C HIS A 84 -0.60 -15.10 -1.66
N GLN A 85 0.24 -15.45 -0.67
CA GLN A 85 1.67 -15.79 -0.87
C GLN A 85 1.94 -17.30 -0.87
N GLN A 86 0.92 -18.13 -0.61
CA GLN A 86 0.99 -19.59 -0.63
C GLN A 86 0.55 -20.13 -1.99
#